data_AF-A0A814HYP1-F1
#
_entry.id   AF-A0A814HYP1-F1
#
_cell.length_a   1.000
_cell.length_b   1.000
_cell.length_c   1.000
_cell.angle_alpha   90.00
_cell.angle_beta   90.00
_cell.angle_gamma   90.00
#
_symmetry.space_group_name_H-M   'P 1'
#
loop_
_entity.id
_entity.type
_entity.pdbx_description
1 polymer ?
#
loop_
_entity_poly.entity_id
_entity_poly.type
_entity_poly.pdbx_seq_one_letter_code
_entity_poly.pdbx_strand_id
1 'polypeptide(L)'
;MVALSNNYVFVDPIACSLLIEFPRQFILNIRRSNEQRTIDGISPSCAESSVGDPCSLPNRLTWLLVSYLIVFYELAIVFGPDIWSDYYPMCAGKSQSPINILSACTKYVKLHPFKFSPSHNEKHYFTLKNNGHTVIGIINDAYQQSPLTLTGGGLNGTFKFVNFHLHWGENYKSGSEHQINGIKYAGEIHFVYTNPLTSQMAVLGIFMQSFIDNQRSHLKKDDQPTRDEWERYFDTSEILKSENDSIVFDLSLGTLMGDDLADFWRYQGSLTTPPCTEGVIWTIFKEPIVFLENQFKSFRDNIYFEDYRGPQPVYNRTVYRNFVNETLSSIPDYNLCSIQNRNNGPDVWSELYPTCGGQQQSPINILTACTTYRKFPSFAFESGYYHQHNFSLLNNGHTIVGTFASEKQLSSLRLRGGDLKGTFDFVNFHLHWGENHKSGSEHEINGRPFPGEIHFVYTNHLTNQTAVLGIFMKSTAYDNETENMNMQSIDAETRQEWLRFFDHAQNLTTEGSSTILSLNLEYLMGENLHDFWRYKGSLTTPPCTEGIIWTIFKEPIMFVESEFKNFRENIYFEDYRRPQPLYTRVIYRNFHNETLSTIPDYNCCPAKSVG
;
A
#
# COMPACT_ATOMS: atom_id res chain seq x y z
N MET A 1 0.82 -31.13 45.21
CA MET A 1 0.31 -30.29 46.31
C MET A 1 1.24 -29.08 46.37
N VAL A 2 0.87 -27.87 45.98
CA VAL A 2 -0.33 -27.07 46.28
C VAL A 2 -0.76 -26.30 45.03
N ALA A 3 -2.09 -26.19 44.83
CA ALA A 3 -2.73 -25.40 43.81
C ALA A 3 -2.72 -23.90 44.19
N LEU A 4 -2.54 -23.02 43.21
CA LEU A 4 -2.99 -21.63 43.31
C LEU A 4 -3.74 -21.22 42.04
N SER A 5 -4.99 -20.93 42.31
CA SER A 5 -6.11 -20.39 41.53
C SER A 5 -5.80 -19.46 40.36
N ASN A 6 -6.53 -19.72 39.27
CA ASN A 6 -6.94 -18.75 38.25
C ASN A 6 -7.53 -17.48 38.88
N ASN A 7 -6.90 -16.33 38.63
CA ASN A 7 -7.55 -15.03 38.68
C ASN A 7 -7.12 -14.27 37.42
N TYR A 8 -7.95 -14.35 36.39
CA TYR A 8 -7.93 -13.41 35.27
C TYR A 8 -8.52 -12.10 35.79
N VAL A 9 -7.68 -11.07 35.97
CA VAL A 9 -8.16 -9.71 36.16
C VAL A 9 -8.55 -9.19 34.79
N PHE A 10 -9.86 -9.13 34.52
CA PHE A 10 -10.40 -8.34 33.42
C PHE A 10 -10.12 -6.86 33.74
N VAL A 11 -9.32 -6.21 32.90
CA VAL A 11 -9.19 -4.75 32.91
C VAL A 11 -10.32 -4.20 32.04
N ASP A 12 -11.17 -3.38 32.64
CA ASP A 12 -12.26 -2.65 32.00
C ASP A 12 -11.71 -1.70 30.89
N PRO A 13 -12.17 -1.79 29.63
CA PRO A 13 -11.67 -0.96 28.53
C PRO A 13 -11.94 0.54 28.70
N ILE A 14 -12.75 0.95 29.68
CA ILE A 14 -13.17 2.35 29.87
C ILE A 14 -12.17 3.14 30.74
N ALA A 15 -11.28 2.47 31.49
CA ALA A 15 -10.41 3.14 32.46
C ALA A 15 -9.06 3.66 31.92
N CYS A 16 -8.69 3.35 30.67
CA CYS A 16 -7.42 3.81 30.09
C CYS A 16 -7.48 5.19 29.38
N SER A 17 -8.61 5.88 29.43
CA SER A 17 -8.87 7.08 28.60
C SER A 17 -8.52 8.42 29.25
N LEU A 18 -7.81 8.47 30.38
CA LEU A 18 -7.71 9.71 31.19
C LEU A 18 -6.31 10.27 31.46
N LEU A 19 -5.25 9.72 30.89
CA LEU A 19 -3.93 10.35 30.93
C LEU A 19 -3.22 10.07 29.62
N ILE A 20 -2.91 11.14 28.87
CA ILE A 20 -1.69 11.38 28.05
C ILE A 20 -2.08 12.30 26.87
N GLU A 21 -1.83 13.60 27.05
CA GLU A 21 -1.71 14.58 25.96
C GLU A 21 -0.22 14.71 25.60
N PHE A 22 0.16 14.33 24.39
CA PHE A 22 1.37 14.84 23.71
C PHE A 22 1.06 14.96 22.22
N PRO A 23 1.05 16.16 21.61
CA PRO A 23 0.64 16.29 20.23
C PRO A 23 1.74 15.88 19.25
N ARG A 24 1.38 15.03 18.28
CA ARG A 24 2.11 14.67 17.05
C ARG A 24 2.68 15.87 16.29
N GLN A 25 2.18 17.08 16.55
CA GLN A 25 2.77 18.33 16.05
C GLN A 25 4.23 18.54 16.44
N PHE A 26 4.71 17.95 17.54
CA PHE A 26 6.13 18.03 17.89
C PHE A 26 7.00 17.27 16.87
N ILE A 27 6.53 16.12 16.35
CA ILE A 27 7.23 15.31 15.34
C ILE A 27 7.12 15.94 13.95
N LEU A 28 5.98 16.55 13.61
CA LEU A 28 5.82 17.31 12.37
C LEU A 28 6.60 18.63 12.38
N ASN A 29 6.75 19.27 13.54
CA ASN A 29 7.62 20.45 13.70
C ASN A 29 9.10 20.10 13.55
N ILE A 30 9.54 18.89 13.93
CA ILE A 30 10.90 18.41 13.63
C ILE A 30 11.12 18.25 12.11
N ARG A 31 10.08 17.89 11.33
CA ARG A 31 10.14 17.94 9.85
C ARG A 31 10.20 19.37 9.30
N ARG A 32 9.64 20.37 10.00
CA ARG A 32 9.64 21.78 9.57
C ARG A 32 10.85 22.59 10.05
N SER A 33 11.53 22.21 11.13
CA SER A 33 12.60 23.00 11.76
C SER A 33 14.02 22.69 11.28
N ASN A 34 14.18 22.03 10.12
CA ASN A 34 15.50 21.81 9.51
C ASN A 34 16.12 23.09 8.90
N GLU A 35 15.54 24.26 9.16
CA GLU A 35 16.21 25.55 9.02
C GLU A 35 16.47 26.17 10.40
N GLN A 36 17.70 25.98 10.90
CA GLN A 36 18.38 26.74 11.96
C GLN A 36 17.54 27.25 13.16
N ARG A 37 17.65 26.56 14.32
CA ARG A 37 18.02 27.16 15.63
C ARG A 37 18.07 26.10 16.74
N THR A 38 19.11 26.19 17.56
CA THR A 38 19.32 25.49 18.83
C THR A 38 18.25 25.87 19.87
N ILE A 39 17.66 24.89 20.55
CA ILE A 39 16.89 25.10 21.78
C ILE A 39 17.62 24.36 22.91
N ASP A 40 18.34 25.13 23.72
CA ASP A 40 18.77 24.73 25.05
C ASP A 40 17.57 24.83 26.02
N GLY A 41 17.43 23.82 26.88
CA GLY A 41 16.75 24.00 28.17
C GLY A 41 15.54 23.12 28.43
N ILE A 42 15.76 21.87 28.84
CA ILE A 42 14.97 21.22 29.90
C ILE A 42 15.93 20.34 30.73
N SER A 43 16.23 20.78 31.94
CA SER A 43 16.89 19.99 32.99
C SER A 43 15.83 19.55 34.00
N PRO A 44 15.68 18.25 34.33
CA PRO A 44 14.84 17.85 35.44
C PRO A 44 15.62 18.00 36.75
N SER A 45 15.38 19.09 37.47
CA SER A 45 15.85 19.24 38.85
C SER A 45 14.99 18.37 39.78
N CYS A 46 15.55 17.25 40.25
CA CYS A 46 15.07 16.61 41.47
C CYS A 46 15.84 17.22 42.64
N ALA A 47 15.25 18.19 43.33
CA ALA A 47 15.81 18.78 44.54
C ALA A 47 14.81 18.64 45.71
N GLU A 48 15.25 17.85 46.69
CA GLU A 48 14.96 17.85 48.13
C GLU A 48 13.53 18.05 48.68
N SER A 49 13.16 17.05 49.51
CA SER A 49 12.31 17.10 50.70
C SER A 49 10.78 17.02 50.54
N SER A 50 10.19 15.85 50.80
CA SER A 50 9.64 15.44 52.11
C SER A 50 8.83 14.15 51.94
N VAL A 51 8.67 13.41 53.04
CA VAL A 51 8.17 12.03 53.09
C VAL A 51 6.74 11.92 52.57
N GLY A 52 6.56 11.26 51.41
CA GLY A 52 5.24 10.91 50.85
C GLY A 52 5.16 10.71 49.33
N ASP A 53 6.26 10.41 48.63
CA ASP A 53 6.31 10.46 47.16
C ASP A 53 5.90 9.13 46.46
N PRO A 54 5.20 9.14 45.30
CA PRO A 54 4.72 7.94 44.58
C PRO A 54 5.82 7.09 43.91
N CYS A 55 7.08 7.46 44.04
CA CYS A 55 8.22 6.84 43.39
C CYS A 55 8.82 5.68 44.20
N SER A 56 8.01 4.68 44.55
CA SER A 56 8.54 3.40 45.02
C SER A 56 8.92 2.50 43.83
N LEU A 57 10.01 1.73 43.97
CA LEU A 57 10.60 0.87 42.93
C LEU A 57 9.63 -0.03 42.12
N PRO A 58 8.48 -0.53 42.67
CA PRO A 58 7.53 -1.33 41.89
C PRO A 58 6.85 -0.56 40.75
N ASN A 59 6.80 0.77 40.81
CA ASN A 59 6.13 1.60 39.81
C ASN A 59 7.01 1.92 38.60
N ARG A 60 8.34 1.85 38.69
CA ARG A 60 9.20 2.17 37.54
C ARG A 60 9.15 1.10 36.44
N LEU A 61 8.98 -0.18 36.80
CA LEU A 61 8.88 -1.26 35.82
C LEU A 61 7.53 -1.25 35.11
N THR A 62 6.44 -0.97 35.82
CA THR A 62 5.10 -0.80 35.25
C THR A 62 5.02 0.44 34.38
N TRP A 63 5.60 1.57 34.80
CA TRP A 63 5.71 2.75 33.93
C TRP A 63 6.58 2.49 32.70
N LEU A 64 7.74 1.84 32.83
CA LEU A 64 8.56 1.48 31.67
C LEU A 64 7.84 0.50 30.72
N LEU A 65 7.12 -0.49 31.23
CA LEU A 65 6.35 -1.44 30.42
C LEU A 65 5.16 -0.78 29.72
N VAL A 66 4.45 0.12 30.40
CA VAL A 66 3.33 0.88 29.82
C VAL A 66 3.84 1.90 28.80
N SER A 67 4.94 2.62 29.09
CA SER A 67 5.60 3.51 28.12
C SER A 67 6.16 2.74 26.93
N TYR A 68 6.70 1.54 27.13
CA TYR A 68 7.17 0.66 26.04
C TYR A 68 5.98 0.18 25.19
N LEU A 69 4.89 -0.28 25.80
CA LEU A 69 3.69 -0.69 25.07
C LEU A 69 3.03 0.47 24.29
N ILE A 70 3.02 1.69 24.84
CA ILE A 70 2.47 2.90 24.19
C ILE A 70 3.35 3.33 23.01
N VAL A 71 4.68 3.33 23.17
CA VAL A 71 5.61 3.63 22.09
C VAL A 71 5.47 2.60 20.96
N PHE A 72 5.22 1.32 21.26
CA PHE A 72 5.01 0.28 20.25
C PHE A 72 3.65 0.38 19.54
N TYR A 73 2.59 0.79 20.25
CA TYR A 73 1.25 0.99 19.65
C TYR A 73 1.26 2.15 18.64
N GLU A 74 1.91 3.27 18.98
CA GLU A 74 2.10 4.42 18.11
C GLU A 74 3.10 4.14 16.96
N LEU A 75 4.17 3.36 17.21
CA LEU A 75 5.14 3.01 16.15
C LEU A 75 4.52 2.17 15.04
N ALA A 76 3.64 1.21 15.35
CA ALA A 76 2.98 0.40 14.33
C ALA A 76 1.96 1.19 13.49
N ILE A 77 1.53 2.35 13.94
CA ILE A 77 0.71 3.30 13.16
C ILE A 77 1.61 4.22 12.32
N VAL A 78 2.82 4.51 12.79
CA VAL A 78 3.84 5.31 12.08
C VAL A 78 4.51 4.54 10.95
N PHE A 79 4.63 3.23 11.06
CA PHE A 79 5.11 2.36 9.99
C PHE A 79 3.90 1.64 9.39
N GLY A 80 3.58 1.92 8.13
CA GLY A 80 2.33 1.52 7.48
C GLY A 80 2.00 0.01 7.45
N PRO A 81 0.96 -0.39 6.71
CA PRO A 81 0.37 -1.74 6.74
C PRO A 81 1.33 -2.93 6.67
N ASP A 82 2.50 -2.75 6.05
CA ASP A 82 3.47 -3.82 5.78
C ASP A 82 4.13 -4.40 7.04
N ILE A 83 4.19 -3.65 8.15
CA ILE A 83 4.78 -4.17 9.39
C ILE A 83 3.75 -4.39 10.50
N TRP A 84 2.47 -4.15 10.24
CA TRP A 84 1.42 -4.34 11.26
C TRP A 84 1.43 -5.76 11.82
N SER A 85 1.71 -6.77 10.99
CA SER A 85 1.75 -8.16 11.44
C SER A 85 2.87 -8.48 12.45
N ASP A 86 3.96 -7.70 12.46
CA ASP A 86 5.06 -7.85 13.42
C ASP A 86 4.64 -7.44 14.84
N TYR A 87 3.69 -6.51 14.95
CA TYR A 87 3.21 -5.95 16.23
C TYR A 87 1.82 -6.47 16.62
N TYR A 88 0.97 -6.73 15.62
CA TYR A 88 -0.37 -7.24 15.75
C TYR A 88 -0.46 -8.54 14.93
N PRO A 89 -0.14 -9.71 15.53
CA PRO A 89 -0.12 -10.99 14.81
C PRO A 89 -1.43 -11.32 14.09
N MET A 90 -2.56 -10.80 14.56
CA MET A 90 -3.86 -10.95 13.90
C MET A 90 -3.90 -10.32 12.50
N CYS A 91 -3.06 -9.32 12.20
CA CYS A 91 -2.96 -8.73 10.87
C CYS A 91 -2.38 -9.69 9.81
N ALA A 92 -1.77 -10.83 10.22
CA ALA A 92 -1.35 -11.91 9.33
C ALA A 92 -2.40 -13.04 9.18
N GLY A 93 -3.63 -12.81 9.63
CA GLY A 93 -4.70 -13.80 9.54
C GLY A 93 -5.14 -14.13 8.11
N LYS A 94 -5.96 -15.18 7.95
CA LYS A 94 -6.43 -15.67 6.63
C LYS A 94 -7.81 -15.12 6.22
N SER A 95 -8.41 -14.29 7.04
CA SER A 95 -9.69 -13.62 6.80
C SER A 95 -9.53 -12.11 6.88
N GLN A 96 -8.40 -11.59 6.39
CA GLN A 96 -8.10 -10.16 6.44
C GLN A 96 -8.88 -9.34 5.41
N SER A 97 -9.08 -8.07 5.72
CA SER A 97 -9.73 -7.06 4.88
C SER A 97 -8.80 -5.86 4.67
N PRO A 98 -8.94 -5.10 3.59
CA PRO A 98 -9.95 -5.23 2.51
C PRO A 98 -9.60 -6.35 1.51
N ILE A 99 -10.44 -6.57 0.51
CA ILE A 99 -10.17 -7.52 -0.61
C ILE A 99 -10.49 -6.88 -1.96
N ASN A 100 -9.89 -7.43 -3.02
CA ASN A 100 -10.36 -7.20 -4.39
C ASN A 100 -11.54 -8.14 -4.69
N ILE A 101 -12.72 -7.57 -4.95
CA ILE A 101 -13.92 -8.31 -5.29
C ILE A 101 -13.96 -8.51 -6.81
N LEU A 102 -13.71 -9.74 -7.24
CA LEU A 102 -13.90 -10.15 -8.63
C LEU A 102 -15.39 -10.45 -8.86
N SER A 103 -16.11 -9.56 -9.54
CA SER A 103 -17.56 -9.65 -9.72
C SER A 103 -18.01 -10.99 -10.30
N ALA A 104 -17.23 -11.52 -11.26
CA ALA A 104 -17.50 -12.78 -11.93
C ALA A 104 -17.35 -14.02 -11.01
N CYS A 105 -16.64 -13.87 -9.89
CA CYS A 105 -16.30 -14.93 -8.94
C CYS A 105 -17.30 -15.05 -7.78
N THR A 106 -18.34 -14.22 -7.78
CA THR A 106 -19.23 -14.07 -6.63
C THR A 106 -20.42 -15.02 -6.71
N LYS A 107 -20.80 -15.58 -5.56
CA LYS A 107 -21.95 -16.48 -5.48
C LYS A 107 -23.22 -15.67 -5.27
N TYR A 108 -24.18 -15.82 -6.18
CA TYR A 108 -25.48 -15.18 -6.01
C TYR A 108 -26.15 -15.62 -4.70
N VAL A 109 -26.68 -14.65 -3.98
CA VAL A 109 -27.54 -14.84 -2.81
C VAL A 109 -28.72 -13.88 -2.91
N LYS A 110 -29.87 -14.30 -2.39
CA LYS A 110 -31.03 -13.43 -2.24
C LYS A 110 -31.28 -13.17 -0.77
N LEU A 111 -30.97 -11.96 -0.33
CA LEU A 111 -31.10 -11.49 1.04
C LEU A 111 -32.25 -10.49 1.13
N HIS A 112 -32.90 -10.45 2.30
CA HIS A 112 -33.91 -9.44 2.58
C HIS A 112 -33.27 -8.05 2.68
N PRO A 113 -33.98 -6.96 2.32
CA PRO A 113 -33.48 -5.61 2.47
C PRO A 113 -33.02 -5.30 3.89
N PHE A 114 -32.07 -4.37 4.00
CA PHE A 114 -31.72 -3.77 5.28
C PHE A 114 -32.91 -2.98 5.84
N LYS A 115 -33.02 -2.98 7.16
CA LYS A 115 -34.02 -2.21 7.91
C LYS A 115 -33.28 -1.39 8.96
N PHE A 116 -33.29 -0.09 8.74
CA PHE A 116 -32.74 0.90 9.65
C PHE A 116 -33.85 1.39 10.59
N SER A 117 -33.56 1.47 11.89
CA SER A 117 -34.48 2.05 12.87
C SER A 117 -33.70 2.92 13.87
N PRO A 118 -34.02 4.22 13.99
CA PRO A 118 -34.85 5.05 13.08
C PRO A 118 -34.39 5.01 11.61
N SER A 119 -35.17 5.58 10.69
CA SER A 119 -34.82 5.54 9.27
C SER A 119 -33.47 6.22 9.04
N HIS A 120 -32.57 5.60 8.27
CA HIS A 120 -31.27 6.18 7.90
C HIS A 120 -31.38 7.54 7.17
N ASN A 121 -32.54 7.87 6.60
CA ASN A 121 -32.80 9.17 5.96
C ASN A 121 -33.21 10.26 6.97
N GLU A 122 -33.39 9.92 8.24
CA GLU A 122 -33.60 10.91 9.29
C GLU A 122 -32.27 11.58 9.64
N LYS A 123 -32.32 12.88 9.93
CA LYS A 123 -31.14 13.64 10.36
C LYS A 123 -30.83 13.35 11.82
N HIS A 124 -29.56 13.11 12.09
CA HIS A 124 -29.02 12.93 13.43
C HIS A 124 -27.82 13.85 13.63
N TYR A 125 -27.54 14.20 14.89
CA TYR A 125 -26.35 14.97 15.25
C TYR A 125 -25.20 14.03 15.54
N PHE A 126 -24.08 14.25 14.89
CA PHE A 126 -22.83 13.54 15.09
C PHE A 126 -21.77 14.49 15.60
N THR A 127 -20.87 13.98 16.42
CA THR A 127 -19.58 14.60 16.67
C THR A 127 -18.62 14.06 15.62
N LEU A 128 -18.29 14.89 14.63
CA LEU A 128 -17.21 14.60 13.69
C LEU A 128 -15.89 14.94 14.38
N LYS A 129 -14.91 14.06 14.29
CA LYS A 129 -13.60 14.23 14.91
C LYS A 129 -12.50 13.80 13.94
N ASN A 130 -11.45 14.60 13.83
CA ASN A 130 -10.19 14.12 13.28
C ASN A 130 -9.43 13.39 14.39
N ASN A 131 -9.27 12.08 14.27
CA ASN A 131 -8.57 11.27 15.29
C ASN A 131 -7.08 11.04 14.94
N GLY A 132 -6.53 11.78 13.97
CA GLY A 132 -5.16 11.63 13.50
C GLY A 132 -4.98 10.55 12.42
N HIS A 133 -6.01 9.74 12.16
CA HIS A 133 -6.01 8.64 11.19
C HIS A 133 -7.16 8.69 10.19
N THR A 134 -8.28 9.33 10.53
CA THR A 134 -9.46 9.47 9.68
C THR A 134 -10.35 10.59 10.25
N VAL A 135 -11.40 10.97 9.50
CA VAL A 135 -12.54 11.70 10.05
C VAL A 135 -13.58 10.69 10.49
N ILE A 136 -13.75 10.57 11.80
CA ILE A 136 -14.74 9.68 12.43
C ILE A 136 -15.98 10.46 12.85
N GLY A 137 -17.15 9.95 12.50
CA GLY A 137 -18.45 10.45 12.96
C GLY A 137 -19.07 9.53 14.00
N ILE A 138 -19.21 10.03 15.23
CA ILE A 138 -19.84 9.31 16.35
C ILE A 138 -21.15 10.01 16.68
N ILE A 139 -22.20 9.26 17.02
CA ILE A 139 -23.47 9.91 17.37
C ILE A 139 -23.29 10.78 18.62
N ASN A 140 -23.88 11.96 18.61
CA ASN A 140 -23.87 12.86 19.74
C ASN A 140 -25.03 12.54 20.71
N ASP A 141 -24.71 11.86 21.81
CA ASP A 141 -25.66 11.42 22.83
C ASP A 141 -26.51 12.55 23.42
N ALA A 142 -26.01 13.81 23.42
CA ALA A 142 -26.75 14.95 23.97
C ALA A 142 -28.03 15.28 23.17
N TYR A 143 -28.10 14.84 21.91
CA TYR A 143 -29.23 15.09 21.01
C TYR A 143 -29.95 13.80 20.61
N GLN A 144 -29.51 12.63 21.10
CA GLN A 144 -30.04 11.35 20.65
C GLN A 144 -31.31 10.96 21.38
N GLN A 145 -32.39 10.75 20.62
CA GLN A 145 -33.67 10.31 21.15
C GLN A 145 -33.81 8.78 21.20
N SER A 146 -33.13 8.05 20.32
CA SER A 146 -33.22 6.59 20.19
C SER A 146 -31.98 6.04 19.51
N PRO A 147 -31.52 4.82 19.87
CA PRO A 147 -30.33 4.20 19.28
C PRO A 147 -30.54 3.90 17.80
N LEU A 148 -29.53 4.16 16.96
CA LEU A 148 -29.57 3.76 15.54
C LEU A 148 -29.28 2.26 15.42
N THR A 149 -30.19 1.52 14.81
CA THR A 149 -30.12 0.07 14.70
C THR A 149 -30.30 -0.41 13.27
N LEU A 150 -29.69 -1.56 12.98
CA LEU A 150 -29.69 -2.24 11.69
C LEU A 150 -30.15 -3.69 11.87
N THR A 151 -31.12 -4.11 11.07
CA THR A 151 -31.57 -5.50 10.91
C THR A 151 -31.74 -5.83 9.43
N GLY A 152 -31.99 -7.09 9.08
CA GLY A 152 -32.14 -7.50 7.69
C GLY A 152 -30.79 -7.63 6.97
N GLY A 153 -30.78 -7.61 5.64
CA GLY A 153 -29.55 -7.76 4.84
C GLY A 153 -28.82 -9.08 5.03
N GLY A 154 -29.48 -10.11 5.58
CA GLY A 154 -28.87 -11.37 5.98
C GLY A 154 -28.14 -11.36 7.32
N LEU A 155 -28.19 -10.26 8.08
CA LEU A 155 -27.63 -10.16 9.42
C LEU A 155 -28.50 -10.92 10.43
N ASN A 156 -27.85 -11.63 11.36
CA ASN A 156 -28.54 -12.36 12.42
C ASN A 156 -28.66 -11.48 13.68
N GLY A 157 -29.88 -11.03 13.96
CA GLY A 157 -30.20 -10.17 15.11
C GLY A 157 -30.12 -8.69 14.80
N THR A 158 -30.12 -7.89 15.86
CA THR A 158 -30.11 -6.42 15.80
C THR A 158 -28.71 -5.90 16.06
N PHE A 159 -28.19 -5.11 15.12
CA PHE A 159 -26.90 -4.47 15.20
C PHE A 159 -27.10 -2.99 15.58
N LYS A 160 -26.30 -2.47 16.50
CA LYS A 160 -26.28 -1.06 16.91
C LYS A 160 -25.17 -0.32 16.19
N PHE A 161 -25.47 0.87 15.68
CA PHE A 161 -24.47 1.74 15.08
C PHE A 161 -23.41 2.15 16.11
N VAL A 162 -22.16 2.26 15.66
CA VAL A 162 -21.02 2.69 16.47
C VAL A 162 -20.49 4.02 15.97
N ASN A 163 -20.02 4.02 14.72
CA ASN A 163 -19.46 5.18 14.05
C ASN A 163 -19.51 4.99 12.55
N PHE A 164 -19.24 6.06 11.82
CA PHE A 164 -18.74 5.97 10.46
C PHE A 164 -17.36 6.62 10.37
N HIS A 165 -16.57 6.21 9.40
CA HIS A 165 -15.28 6.84 9.09
C HIS A 165 -14.97 6.69 7.61
N LEU A 166 -14.04 7.51 7.11
CA LEU A 166 -13.68 7.57 5.71
C LEU A 166 -12.25 7.07 5.51
N HIS A 167 -11.99 6.50 4.35
CA HIS A 167 -10.66 6.26 3.83
C HIS A 167 -10.53 7.02 2.51
N TRP A 168 -9.41 7.68 2.30
CA TRP A 168 -9.13 8.41 1.07
C TRP A 168 -7.63 8.34 0.73
N GLY A 169 -7.35 8.52 -0.56
CA GLY A 169 -5.99 8.57 -1.07
C GLY A 169 -5.72 9.91 -1.70
N GLU A 170 -4.59 10.06 -2.37
CA GLU A 170 -4.16 11.38 -2.82
C GLU A 170 -5.04 12.01 -3.92
N ASN A 171 -5.72 11.18 -4.73
CA ASN A 171 -6.41 11.64 -5.94
C ASN A 171 -7.70 10.85 -6.24
N TYR A 172 -8.47 11.33 -7.22
CA TYR A 172 -9.77 10.74 -7.63
C TYR A 172 -9.74 9.28 -8.10
N LYS A 173 -8.57 8.69 -8.34
CA LYS A 173 -8.45 7.29 -8.81
C LYS A 173 -8.01 6.30 -7.74
N SER A 174 -7.57 6.77 -6.57
CA SER A 174 -7.04 5.90 -5.52
C SER A 174 -7.36 6.45 -4.14
N GLY A 175 -7.88 5.57 -3.28
CA GLY A 175 -8.23 5.90 -1.91
C GLY A 175 -9.21 4.93 -1.25
N SER A 176 -9.97 4.17 -2.04
CA SER A 176 -10.72 3.04 -1.49
C SER A 176 -9.80 1.92 -1.01
N GLU A 177 -10.23 1.24 0.05
CA GLU A 177 -9.56 0.07 0.59
C GLU A 177 -9.89 -1.17 -0.27
N HIS A 178 -11.18 -1.39 -0.54
CA HIS A 178 -11.63 -2.42 -1.46
C HIS A 178 -11.39 -2.04 -2.92
N GLN A 179 -11.37 -3.06 -3.77
CA GLN A 179 -11.33 -2.94 -5.22
C GLN A 179 -12.44 -3.77 -5.85
N ILE A 180 -12.94 -3.34 -7.01
CA ILE A 180 -13.84 -4.16 -7.85
C ILE A 180 -13.11 -4.49 -9.14
N ASN A 181 -12.83 -5.78 -9.39
CA ASN A 181 -12.06 -6.23 -10.55
C ASN A 181 -10.71 -5.49 -10.71
N GLY A 182 -10.05 -5.16 -9.60
CA GLY A 182 -8.80 -4.39 -9.55
C GLY A 182 -8.97 -2.86 -9.58
N ILE A 183 -10.18 -2.35 -9.82
CA ILE A 183 -10.43 -0.91 -9.88
C ILE A 183 -10.62 -0.35 -8.47
N LYS A 184 -9.87 0.73 -8.15
CA LYS A 184 -10.04 1.56 -6.94
C LYS A 184 -10.95 2.75 -7.21
N TYR A 185 -11.45 3.32 -6.12
CA TYR A 185 -12.23 4.56 -6.09
C TYR A 185 -11.47 5.65 -5.32
N ALA A 186 -11.94 6.90 -5.38
CA ALA A 186 -11.31 8.05 -4.72
C ALA A 186 -11.26 7.92 -3.19
N GLY A 187 -12.18 7.15 -2.63
CA GLY A 187 -12.27 6.86 -1.20
C GLY A 187 -13.28 5.76 -0.90
N GLU A 188 -13.43 5.41 0.37
CA GLU A 188 -14.41 4.45 0.86
C GLU A 188 -14.91 4.86 2.25
N ILE A 189 -16.22 4.75 2.49
CA ILE A 189 -16.84 5.05 3.78
C ILE A 189 -17.24 3.75 4.46
N HIS A 190 -16.88 3.62 5.73
CA HIS A 190 -17.29 2.49 6.56
C HIS A 190 -18.30 2.93 7.61
N PHE A 191 -19.46 2.28 7.64
CA PHE A 191 -20.42 2.38 8.74
C PHE A 191 -20.33 1.14 9.61
N VAL A 192 -19.90 1.31 10.85
CA VAL A 192 -19.60 0.24 11.79
C VAL A 192 -20.79 0.00 12.69
N TYR A 193 -21.21 -1.27 12.78
CA TYR A 193 -22.24 -1.72 13.70
C TYR A 193 -21.77 -2.92 14.53
N THR A 194 -22.29 -3.07 15.75
CA THR A 194 -22.08 -4.27 16.58
C THR A 194 -23.39 -4.90 17.01
N ASN A 195 -23.44 -6.23 17.05
CA ASN A 195 -24.51 -6.94 17.73
C ASN A 195 -24.19 -6.98 19.24
N PRO A 196 -24.98 -6.33 20.09
CA PRO A 196 -24.68 -6.24 21.53
C PRO A 196 -24.81 -7.58 22.27
N LEU A 197 -25.46 -8.59 21.66
CA LEU A 197 -25.64 -9.92 22.27
C LEU A 197 -24.49 -10.87 21.95
N THR A 198 -23.87 -10.72 20.77
CA THR A 198 -22.83 -11.65 20.28
C THR A 198 -21.46 -11.00 20.10
N SER A 199 -21.37 -9.67 20.24
CA SER A 199 -20.20 -8.85 19.91
C SER A 199 -19.76 -8.95 18.44
N GLN A 200 -20.57 -9.55 17.57
CA GLN A 200 -20.31 -9.63 16.13
C GLN A 200 -20.32 -8.22 15.53
N MET A 201 -19.32 -7.90 14.70
CA MET A 201 -19.27 -6.65 13.95
C MET A 201 -19.83 -6.84 12.55
N ALA A 202 -20.56 -5.83 12.07
CA ALA A 202 -20.95 -5.70 10.67
C ALA A 202 -20.52 -4.32 10.17
N VAL A 203 -19.90 -4.28 9.00
CA VAL A 203 -19.45 -3.04 8.36
C VAL A 203 -20.12 -2.91 7.00
N LEU A 204 -20.70 -1.74 6.76
CA LEU A 204 -21.23 -1.33 5.48
C LEU A 204 -20.20 -0.42 4.80
N GLY A 205 -19.69 -0.81 3.64
CA GLY A 205 -18.71 -0.08 2.85
C GLY A 205 -19.34 0.55 1.61
N ILE A 206 -19.10 1.84 1.40
CA ILE A 206 -19.61 2.62 0.26
C ILE A 206 -18.43 3.25 -0.47
N PHE A 207 -18.29 2.97 -1.76
CA PHE A 207 -17.27 3.59 -2.58
C PHE A 207 -17.55 5.06 -2.85
N MET A 208 -16.49 5.87 -2.88
CA MET A 208 -16.55 7.29 -3.17
C MET A 208 -15.94 7.57 -4.53
N GLN A 209 -16.74 8.01 -5.51
CA GLN A 209 -16.28 8.35 -6.85
C GLN A 209 -16.32 9.86 -7.07
N SER A 210 -15.20 10.43 -7.49
CA SER A 210 -15.14 11.83 -7.90
C SER A 210 -14.87 12.02 -9.38
N PHE A 211 -15.39 13.11 -9.93
CA PHE A 211 -15.22 13.48 -11.34
C PHE A 211 -14.68 14.91 -11.47
N ILE A 212 -13.81 15.10 -12.45
CA ILE A 212 -13.32 16.44 -12.85
C ILE A 212 -14.44 17.14 -13.64
N ASP A 213 -14.64 18.44 -13.42
CA ASP A 213 -15.77 19.25 -13.94
C ASP A 213 -16.06 19.06 -15.45
N ASN A 214 -15.05 18.75 -16.26
CA ASN A 214 -15.17 18.54 -17.70
C ASN A 214 -15.89 17.22 -18.09
N GLN A 215 -16.15 16.33 -17.11
CA GLN A 215 -16.84 15.05 -17.25
C GLN A 215 -18.29 15.09 -16.74
N ARG A 216 -18.85 16.29 -16.51
CA ARG A 216 -20.22 16.53 -15.99
C ARG A 216 -21.35 15.82 -16.74
N SER A 217 -21.15 15.39 -17.98
CA SER A 217 -22.16 14.67 -18.76
C SER A 217 -22.54 13.30 -18.17
N HIS A 218 -21.78 12.79 -17.20
CA HIS A 218 -22.06 11.52 -16.52
C HIS A 218 -23.01 11.63 -15.32
N LEU A 219 -23.29 12.84 -14.83
CA LEU A 219 -24.21 13.05 -13.70
C LEU A 219 -25.65 13.09 -14.22
N LYS A 220 -26.55 12.27 -13.65
CA LYS A 220 -27.97 12.39 -13.99
C LYS A 220 -28.50 13.69 -13.39
N LYS A 221 -29.41 14.34 -14.10
CA LYS A 221 -30.00 15.62 -13.72
C LYS A 221 -30.73 15.57 -12.35
N ASP A 222 -31.11 14.36 -11.93
CA ASP A 222 -31.81 14.06 -10.67
C ASP A 222 -30.86 13.68 -9.52
N ASP A 223 -29.55 13.52 -9.76
CA ASP A 223 -28.54 13.27 -8.70
C ASP A 223 -28.20 14.58 -7.93
N GLN A 224 -28.96 15.66 -8.13
CA GLN A 224 -28.74 16.96 -7.49
C GLN A 224 -28.81 17.00 -5.94
N PRO A 225 -29.45 16.08 -5.20
CA PRO A 225 -29.40 16.08 -3.73
C PRO A 225 -27.99 15.86 -3.16
N THR A 226 -27.04 15.32 -3.93
CA THR A 226 -25.70 14.98 -3.44
C THR A 226 -24.74 16.16 -3.38
N ARG A 227 -25.09 17.38 -3.83
CA ARG A 227 -24.19 18.55 -3.64
C ARG A 227 -24.30 19.19 -2.27
N ASP A 228 -25.51 19.54 -1.80
CA ASP A 228 -25.63 20.45 -0.65
C ASP A 228 -25.20 19.83 0.69
N GLU A 229 -25.36 18.52 0.89
CA GLU A 229 -24.93 17.87 2.14
C GLU A 229 -23.47 17.41 2.10
N TRP A 230 -22.99 16.92 0.95
CA TRP A 230 -21.58 16.57 0.76
C TRP A 230 -20.67 17.78 0.74
N GLU A 231 -21.09 18.90 0.13
CA GLU A 231 -20.40 20.18 0.23
C GLU A 231 -20.24 20.57 1.70
N ARG A 232 -21.33 20.60 2.47
CA ARG A 232 -21.27 20.91 3.91
C ARG A 232 -20.36 19.95 4.68
N TYR A 233 -20.39 18.65 4.36
CA TYR A 233 -19.54 17.67 5.01
C TYR A 233 -18.06 17.92 4.67
N PHE A 234 -17.72 18.13 3.40
CA PHE A 234 -16.34 18.39 2.98
C PHE A 234 -15.81 19.73 3.51
N ASP A 235 -16.66 20.74 3.64
CA ASP A 235 -16.31 22.03 4.24
C ASP A 235 -15.95 21.90 5.73
N THR A 236 -16.36 20.83 6.42
CA THR A 236 -15.91 20.58 7.80
C THR A 236 -14.40 20.37 7.90
N SER A 237 -13.73 20.02 6.79
CA SER A 237 -12.27 19.93 6.74
C SER A 237 -11.57 21.25 7.05
N GLU A 238 -12.22 22.40 6.87
CA GLU A 238 -11.66 23.68 7.27
C GLU A 238 -11.45 23.81 8.79
N ILE A 239 -12.25 23.03 9.56
CA ILE A 239 -12.26 22.99 11.01
C ILE A 239 -11.51 21.77 11.53
N LEU A 240 -11.61 20.62 10.86
CA LEU A 240 -11.04 19.33 11.27
C LEU A 240 -9.57 19.13 10.87
N LYS A 241 -8.77 20.20 10.83
CA LYS A 241 -7.41 20.19 10.26
C LYS A 241 -6.40 19.43 11.11
N SER A 242 -6.55 19.49 12.42
CA SER A 242 -5.62 18.94 13.40
C SER A 242 -6.22 17.75 14.13
N GLU A 243 -5.34 16.89 14.61
CA GLU A 243 -5.73 15.80 15.50
C GLU A 243 -6.47 16.35 16.73
N ASN A 244 -7.57 15.70 17.07
CA ASN A 244 -8.54 16.08 18.09
C ASN A 244 -9.46 17.27 17.79
N ASP A 245 -9.34 17.92 16.63
CA ASP A 245 -10.36 18.85 16.18
C ASP A 245 -11.70 18.11 16.05
N SER A 246 -12.78 18.77 16.49
CA SER A 246 -14.12 18.20 16.44
C SER A 246 -15.20 19.25 16.22
N ILE A 247 -16.30 18.81 15.60
CA ILE A 247 -17.47 19.65 15.34
C ILE A 247 -18.75 18.82 15.49
N VAL A 248 -19.81 19.44 15.99
CA VAL A 248 -21.16 18.87 15.97
C VAL A 248 -21.80 19.17 14.62
N PHE A 249 -22.22 18.13 13.91
CA PHE A 249 -22.75 18.21 12.55
C PHE A 249 -24.04 17.40 12.41
N ASP A 250 -25.08 17.97 11.80
CA ASP A 250 -26.30 17.24 11.45
C ASP A 250 -26.19 16.61 10.05
N LEU A 251 -26.42 15.31 9.96
CA LEU A 251 -26.45 14.59 8.69
C LEU A 251 -27.42 13.42 8.74
N SER A 252 -27.91 13.00 7.57
CA SER A 252 -28.58 11.71 7.43
C SER A 252 -27.58 10.66 6.95
N LEU A 253 -27.61 9.46 7.53
CA LEU A 253 -26.73 8.38 7.08
C LEU A 253 -27.07 7.93 5.65
N GLY A 254 -28.35 8.03 5.27
CA GLY A 254 -28.82 7.71 3.92
C GLY A 254 -28.15 8.55 2.85
N THR A 255 -27.92 9.84 3.11
CA THR A 255 -27.16 10.71 2.18
C THR A 255 -25.73 10.21 1.95
N LEU A 256 -25.12 9.61 2.97
CA LEU A 256 -23.77 9.06 2.86
C LEU A 256 -23.74 7.64 2.25
N MET A 257 -24.88 6.93 2.27
CA MET A 257 -25.00 5.57 1.75
C MET A 257 -25.50 5.51 0.30
N GLY A 258 -26.20 6.54 -0.18
CA GLY A 258 -26.87 6.54 -1.47
C GLY A 258 -28.20 5.76 -1.46
N ASP A 259 -28.82 5.65 -2.64
CA ASP A 259 -30.20 5.15 -2.75
C ASP A 259 -30.32 3.63 -2.97
N ASP A 260 -29.36 3.01 -3.67
CA ASP A 260 -29.40 1.56 -3.96
C ASP A 260 -28.62 0.74 -2.93
N LEU A 261 -29.34 0.32 -1.89
CA LEU A 261 -28.81 -0.60 -0.86
C LEU A 261 -29.19 -2.07 -1.12
N ALA A 262 -29.54 -2.41 -2.37
CA ALA A 262 -29.98 -3.74 -2.75
C ALA A 262 -28.95 -4.51 -3.59
N ASP A 263 -28.11 -3.85 -4.40
CA ASP A 263 -26.96 -4.50 -5.07
C ASP A 263 -25.68 -4.36 -4.24
N PHE A 264 -25.22 -5.47 -3.66
CA PHE A 264 -24.02 -5.47 -2.80
C PHE A 264 -23.30 -6.81 -2.80
N TRP A 265 -22.04 -6.78 -2.39
CA TRP A 265 -21.23 -7.95 -2.06
C TRP A 265 -21.14 -8.16 -0.55
N ARG A 266 -21.08 -9.43 -0.14
CA ARG A 266 -21.04 -9.86 1.26
C ARG A 266 -19.93 -10.88 1.48
N TYR A 267 -19.09 -10.65 2.49
CA TYR A 267 -18.06 -11.61 2.89
C TYR A 267 -17.71 -11.48 4.38
N GLN A 268 -16.97 -12.47 4.91
CA GLN A 268 -16.41 -12.45 6.26
C GLN A 268 -14.95 -11.99 6.20
N GLY A 269 -14.60 -10.98 6.97
CA GLY A 269 -13.31 -10.32 6.91
C GLY A 269 -12.77 -9.91 8.27
N SER A 270 -11.95 -8.87 8.29
CA SER A 270 -11.36 -8.29 9.50
C SER A 270 -11.62 -6.79 9.59
N LEU A 271 -11.19 -6.17 10.69
CA LEU A 271 -10.90 -4.74 10.68
C LEU A 271 -9.75 -4.45 9.71
N THR A 272 -9.79 -3.30 9.05
CA THR A 272 -8.75 -2.85 8.10
C THR A 272 -7.65 -2.02 8.75
N THR A 273 -7.76 -1.80 10.06
CA THR A 273 -6.75 -1.16 10.90
C THR A 273 -6.39 -2.06 12.08
N PRO A 274 -5.20 -1.89 12.69
CA PRO A 274 -4.83 -2.63 13.88
C PRO A 274 -5.91 -2.56 14.98
N PRO A 275 -6.18 -3.68 15.67
CA PRO A 275 -5.40 -4.92 15.67
C PRO A 275 -5.80 -5.94 14.57
N CYS A 276 -6.54 -5.53 13.54
CA CYS A 276 -6.95 -6.38 12.41
C CYS A 276 -7.78 -7.61 12.79
N THR A 277 -8.61 -7.49 13.83
CA THR A 277 -9.44 -8.59 14.34
C THR A 277 -10.35 -9.18 13.26
N GLU A 278 -10.30 -10.50 13.08
CA GLU A 278 -11.14 -11.25 12.14
C GLU A 278 -12.56 -11.51 12.70
N GLY A 279 -13.51 -11.75 11.79
CA GLY A 279 -14.92 -11.96 12.14
C GLY A 279 -15.79 -10.72 11.89
N VAL A 280 -15.40 -9.84 10.96
CA VAL A 280 -16.24 -8.72 10.53
C VAL A 280 -17.13 -9.15 9.37
N ILE A 281 -18.44 -8.91 9.46
CA ILE A 281 -19.36 -9.16 8.34
C ILE A 281 -19.38 -7.93 7.43
N TRP A 282 -18.66 -7.99 6.32
CA TRP A 282 -18.55 -6.90 5.35
C TRP A 282 -19.71 -6.90 4.35
N THR A 283 -20.27 -5.72 4.08
CA THR A 283 -21.23 -5.44 3.00
C THR A 283 -20.67 -4.31 2.15
N ILE A 284 -20.25 -4.60 0.92
CA ILE A 284 -19.72 -3.57 0.01
C ILE A 284 -20.79 -3.29 -1.04
N PHE A 285 -21.35 -2.09 -1.05
CA PHE A 285 -22.40 -1.72 -2.00
C PHE A 285 -21.78 -1.44 -3.37
N LYS A 286 -22.52 -1.82 -4.42
CA LYS A 286 -22.04 -1.70 -5.80
C LYS A 286 -22.05 -0.26 -6.30
N GLU A 287 -23.10 0.48 -5.96
CA GLU A 287 -23.26 1.85 -6.42
C GLU A 287 -22.38 2.78 -5.58
N PRO A 288 -21.43 3.52 -6.17
CA PRO A 288 -20.65 4.51 -5.46
C PRO A 288 -21.49 5.77 -5.21
N ILE A 289 -21.14 6.52 -4.17
CA ILE A 289 -21.55 7.91 -4.07
C ILE A 289 -20.70 8.76 -5.01
N VAL A 290 -21.32 9.77 -5.62
CA VAL A 290 -20.69 10.59 -6.65
C VAL A 290 -20.66 12.06 -6.26
N PHE A 291 -19.49 12.71 -6.41
CA PHE A 291 -19.30 14.14 -6.14
C PHE A 291 -18.23 14.78 -7.05
N LEU A 292 -18.07 16.10 -6.96
CA LEU A 292 -17.09 16.84 -7.75
C LEU A 292 -15.68 16.74 -7.11
N GLU A 293 -14.67 16.52 -7.94
CA GLU A 293 -13.30 16.33 -7.47
C GLU A 293 -12.71 17.58 -6.81
N ASN A 294 -13.13 18.78 -7.20
CA ASN A 294 -12.64 20.02 -6.57
C ASN A 294 -12.98 20.10 -5.07
N GLN A 295 -14.14 19.60 -4.66
CA GLN A 295 -14.62 19.61 -3.28
C GLN A 295 -13.89 18.58 -2.45
N PHE A 296 -13.79 17.36 -2.97
CA PHE A 296 -13.09 16.30 -2.26
C PHE A 296 -11.59 16.58 -2.17
N LYS A 297 -11.00 17.17 -3.21
CA LYS A 297 -9.60 17.64 -3.15
C LYS A 297 -9.40 18.63 -1.99
N SER A 298 -10.29 19.59 -1.79
CA SER A 298 -10.21 20.53 -0.65
C SER A 298 -10.23 19.80 0.69
N PHE A 299 -11.14 18.82 0.85
CA PHE A 299 -11.19 17.98 2.04
C PHE A 299 -9.86 17.24 2.29
N ARG A 300 -9.29 16.62 1.26
CA ARG A 300 -8.03 15.88 1.34
C ARG A 300 -6.82 16.77 1.60
N ASP A 301 -6.76 17.94 0.98
CA ASP A 301 -5.67 18.90 1.17
C ASP A 301 -5.66 19.47 2.60
N ASN A 302 -6.84 19.68 3.20
CA ASN A 302 -6.99 20.18 4.56
C ASN A 302 -6.66 19.12 5.63
N ILE A 303 -6.89 17.84 5.33
CA ILE A 303 -6.67 16.70 6.25
C ILE A 303 -5.62 15.76 5.64
N TYR A 304 -4.35 16.12 5.82
CA TYR A 304 -3.24 15.50 5.07
C TYR A 304 -2.70 14.22 5.72
N PHE A 305 -3.17 13.07 5.25
CA PHE A 305 -2.56 11.74 5.34
C PHE A 305 -3.27 10.77 4.39
N GLU A 306 -2.60 9.70 3.93
CA GLU A 306 -3.26 8.56 3.28
C GLU A 306 -3.63 7.54 4.36
N ASP A 307 -4.88 7.07 4.39
CA ASP A 307 -5.40 6.23 5.46
C ASP A 307 -6.02 4.92 4.99
N TYR A 308 -5.61 4.36 3.85
CA TYR A 308 -6.15 3.09 3.35
C TYR A 308 -5.13 1.94 3.41
N ARG A 309 -5.59 0.75 3.79
CA ARG A 309 -4.87 -0.53 3.68
C ARG A 309 -5.05 -1.12 2.28
N GLY A 310 -4.00 -1.71 1.72
CA GLY A 310 -4.10 -2.44 0.45
C GLY A 310 -4.93 -3.74 0.55
N PRO A 311 -5.45 -4.27 -0.59
CA PRO A 311 -6.22 -5.52 -0.62
C PRO A 311 -5.39 -6.69 -0.07
N GLN A 312 -6.10 -7.59 0.60
CA GLN A 312 -5.59 -8.80 1.25
C GLN A 312 -6.11 -10.04 0.49
N PRO A 313 -5.43 -11.19 0.60
CA PRO A 313 -5.83 -12.38 -0.15
C PRO A 313 -7.20 -12.92 0.27
N VAL A 314 -8.01 -13.33 -0.71
CA VAL A 314 -9.34 -13.89 -0.45
C VAL A 314 -9.26 -15.27 0.21
N TYR A 315 -8.20 -16.05 -0.06
CA TYR A 315 -8.05 -17.45 0.37
C TYR A 315 -9.32 -18.27 0.06
N ASN A 316 -9.78 -19.10 0.99
CA ASN A 316 -10.95 -19.97 0.83
C ASN A 316 -12.28 -19.26 1.11
N ARG A 317 -12.30 -17.93 1.23
CA ARG A 317 -13.53 -17.18 1.56
C ARG A 317 -14.42 -17.09 0.33
N THR A 318 -15.72 -17.33 0.53
CA THR A 318 -16.73 -17.09 -0.51
C THR A 318 -17.22 -15.65 -0.41
N VAL A 319 -17.16 -14.92 -1.52
CA VAL A 319 -17.83 -13.62 -1.67
C VAL A 319 -19.20 -13.85 -2.29
N TYR A 320 -20.23 -13.37 -1.62
CA TYR A 320 -21.61 -13.45 -2.11
C TYR A 320 -22.02 -12.14 -2.78
N ARG A 321 -22.89 -12.19 -3.77
CA ARG A 321 -23.50 -11.01 -4.39
C ARG A 321 -25.02 -11.07 -4.28
N ASN A 322 -25.62 -9.99 -3.79
CA ASN A 322 -27.06 -9.81 -3.70
C ASN A 322 -27.50 -8.76 -4.72
N PHE A 323 -28.59 -9.00 -5.46
CA PHE A 323 -29.23 -8.01 -6.34
C PHE A 323 -30.70 -8.40 -6.65
N VAL A 324 -31.52 -7.42 -7.03
CA VAL A 324 -33.00 -7.57 -7.13
C VAL A 324 -33.48 -7.98 -8.52
N ASN A 325 -32.88 -7.51 -9.62
CA ASN A 325 -33.30 -7.83 -11.00
C ASN A 325 -32.22 -7.54 -12.06
N GLU A 326 -31.38 -8.52 -12.38
CA GLU A 326 -30.80 -8.67 -13.71
C GLU A 326 -31.24 -10.05 -14.22
N THR A 327 -31.62 -10.16 -15.49
CA THR A 327 -31.81 -11.47 -16.12
C THR A 327 -30.56 -12.31 -15.86
N LEU A 328 -30.74 -13.57 -15.48
CA LEU A 328 -29.69 -14.60 -15.32
C LEU A 328 -28.90 -14.89 -16.63
N SER A 329 -28.91 -13.98 -17.60
CA SER A 329 -28.36 -14.11 -18.95
C SER A 329 -26.85 -13.87 -19.06
N SER A 330 -26.15 -13.69 -17.95
CA SER A 330 -24.69 -13.73 -17.92
C SER A 330 -24.20 -14.28 -16.58
N ILE A 331 -24.55 -15.53 -16.29
CA ILE A 331 -23.66 -16.34 -15.45
C ILE A 331 -22.33 -16.36 -16.22
N PRO A 332 -21.26 -15.71 -15.74
CA PRO A 332 -20.00 -15.72 -16.42
C PRO A 332 -19.54 -17.18 -16.49
N ASP A 333 -18.99 -17.55 -17.64
CA ASP A 333 -18.42 -18.87 -17.89
C ASP A 333 -17.61 -19.31 -16.65
N TYR A 334 -18.04 -20.40 -16.01
CA TYR A 334 -17.41 -20.95 -14.80
C TYR A 334 -15.93 -21.30 -15.01
N ASN A 335 -15.45 -21.25 -16.26
CA ASN A 335 -14.04 -21.31 -16.60
C ASN A 335 -13.22 -20.10 -16.10
N LEU A 336 -13.80 -18.91 -15.89
CA LEU A 336 -13.14 -17.79 -15.19
C LEU A 336 -13.04 -18.02 -13.67
N CYS A 337 -13.96 -18.82 -13.11
CA CYS A 337 -13.96 -19.20 -11.71
C CYS A 337 -12.98 -20.36 -11.42
N SER A 338 -12.68 -21.23 -12.38
CA SER A 338 -11.52 -22.15 -12.28
C SER A 338 -10.19 -21.47 -12.62
N ILE A 339 -10.25 -20.30 -13.28
CA ILE A 339 -9.16 -19.31 -13.33
C ILE A 339 -9.10 -18.49 -12.01
N GLN A 340 -9.90 -18.83 -10.98
CA GLN A 340 -9.63 -18.40 -9.59
C GLN A 340 -8.33 -18.97 -9.03
N ASN A 341 -7.55 -19.72 -9.81
CA ASN A 341 -6.10 -19.74 -9.69
C ASN A 341 -5.40 -18.53 -10.38
N ARG A 342 -5.97 -17.31 -10.27
CA ARG A 342 -5.19 -16.17 -9.78
C ARG A 342 -5.09 -16.16 -8.25
N ASN A 343 -5.22 -17.33 -7.62
CA ASN A 343 -4.43 -17.80 -6.47
C ASN A 343 -2.90 -17.76 -6.71
N ASN A 344 -2.41 -16.87 -7.58
CA ASN A 344 -1.02 -16.70 -7.92
C ASN A 344 -0.70 -15.20 -7.94
N GLY A 345 -1.30 -14.39 -7.06
CA GLY A 345 -0.69 -13.10 -6.68
C GLY A 345 0.46 -13.35 -5.69
N PRO A 346 1.41 -12.42 -5.52
CA PRO A 346 2.55 -12.60 -4.63
C PRO A 346 2.21 -13.12 -3.23
N ASP A 347 1.06 -12.68 -2.70
CA ASP A 347 0.61 -12.96 -1.35
C ASP A 347 0.21 -14.43 -1.10
N VAL A 348 -0.09 -15.19 -2.16
CA VAL A 348 -0.48 -16.61 -2.09
C VAL A 348 0.51 -17.53 -2.79
N TRP A 349 1.57 -16.97 -3.39
CA TRP A 349 2.59 -17.77 -4.07
C TRP A 349 3.24 -18.79 -3.16
N SER A 350 3.40 -18.54 -1.86
CA SER A 350 3.97 -19.50 -0.92
C SER A 350 3.12 -20.77 -0.74
N GLU A 351 1.82 -20.72 -1.06
CA GLU A 351 0.93 -21.88 -0.97
C GLU A 351 1.09 -22.82 -2.19
N LEU A 352 1.37 -22.27 -3.38
CA LEU A 352 1.57 -23.04 -4.62
C LEU A 352 3.04 -23.31 -4.95
N TYR A 353 3.90 -22.40 -4.55
CA TYR A 353 5.34 -22.42 -4.72
C TYR A 353 5.95 -22.20 -3.32
N PRO A 354 6.14 -23.27 -2.51
CA PRO A 354 6.61 -23.16 -1.13
C PRO A 354 7.88 -22.32 -0.95
N THR A 355 8.75 -22.29 -1.98
CA THR A 355 9.95 -21.46 -2.04
C THR A 355 9.66 -19.96 -1.96
N CYS A 356 8.46 -19.50 -2.34
CA CYS A 356 8.02 -18.11 -2.21
C CYS A 356 7.73 -17.67 -0.76
N GLY A 357 7.67 -18.61 0.19
CA GLY A 357 7.59 -18.34 1.63
C GLY A 357 8.94 -18.40 2.36
N GLY A 358 10.05 -18.34 1.62
CA GLY A 358 11.39 -18.42 2.20
C GLY A 358 11.83 -17.16 2.97
N GLN A 359 13.03 -17.18 3.55
CA GLN A 359 13.59 -16.08 4.36
C GLN A 359 14.52 -15.14 3.59
N GLN A 360 14.79 -15.42 2.33
CA GLN A 360 15.60 -14.58 1.44
C GLN A 360 14.78 -14.11 0.25
N GLN A 361 13.51 -13.78 0.46
CA GLN A 361 12.62 -13.34 -0.60
C GLN A 361 12.95 -11.93 -1.08
N SER A 362 12.65 -11.68 -2.35
CA SER A 362 12.77 -10.41 -3.05
C SER A 362 11.41 -10.05 -3.68
N PRO A 363 11.14 -8.76 -3.94
CA PRO A 363 12.00 -7.59 -3.71
C PRO A 363 12.06 -7.19 -2.22
N ILE A 364 12.81 -6.13 -1.89
CA ILE A 364 12.93 -5.61 -0.52
C ILE A 364 12.85 -4.07 -0.49
N ASN A 365 12.49 -3.53 0.66
CA ASN A 365 12.66 -2.11 0.96
C ASN A 365 14.06 -1.86 1.50
N ILE A 366 14.83 -1.04 0.80
CA ILE A 366 16.20 -0.67 1.17
C ILE A 366 16.13 0.53 2.12
N LEU A 367 16.22 0.24 3.41
CA LEU A 367 16.40 1.27 4.45
C LEU A 367 17.85 1.75 4.45
N THR A 368 18.11 2.92 3.86
CA THR A 368 19.49 3.39 3.59
C THR A 368 20.32 3.53 4.86
N ALA A 369 19.70 3.92 5.97
CA ALA A 369 20.31 4.03 7.29
C ALA A 369 20.80 2.68 7.85
N CYS A 370 20.20 1.57 7.42
CA CYS A 370 20.46 0.23 7.93
C CYS A 370 21.38 -0.58 6.97
N THR A 371 22.11 0.09 6.06
CA THR A 371 23.01 -0.55 5.08
C THR A 371 24.47 -0.51 5.50
N THR A 372 25.22 -1.58 5.19
CA THR A 372 26.64 -1.70 5.52
C THR A 372 27.52 -1.26 4.36
N TYR A 373 28.43 -0.31 4.58
CA TYR A 373 29.42 0.04 3.57
C TYR A 373 30.35 -1.14 3.27
N ARG A 374 30.52 -1.46 2.00
CA ARG A 374 31.54 -2.38 1.51
C ARG A 374 31.98 -1.94 0.12
N LYS A 375 33.29 -1.81 -0.07
CA LYS A 375 33.86 -1.53 -1.39
C LYS A 375 33.84 -2.79 -2.25
N PHE A 376 33.25 -2.69 -3.43
CA PHE A 376 33.21 -3.72 -4.47
C PHE A 376 34.07 -3.31 -5.67
N PRO A 377 34.68 -4.26 -6.39
CA PRO A 377 35.31 -3.98 -7.68
C PRO A 377 34.28 -3.50 -8.70
N SER A 378 34.69 -2.69 -9.68
CA SER A 378 33.83 -2.30 -10.79
C SER A 378 33.31 -3.51 -11.58
N PHE A 379 32.13 -3.37 -12.16
CA PHE A 379 31.66 -4.30 -13.17
C PHE A 379 32.51 -4.17 -14.45
N ALA A 380 32.66 -5.26 -15.17
CA ALA A 380 33.27 -5.33 -16.48
C ALA A 380 32.27 -5.96 -17.44
N PHE A 381 31.74 -5.12 -18.33
CA PHE A 381 30.81 -5.48 -19.38
C PHE A 381 31.61 -5.78 -20.66
N GLU A 382 31.29 -6.88 -21.36
CA GLU A 382 31.90 -7.16 -22.67
C GLU A 382 31.52 -6.11 -23.71
N SER A 383 32.29 -6.02 -24.79
CA SER A 383 32.12 -4.94 -25.79
C SER A 383 30.75 -4.93 -26.47
N GLY A 384 30.01 -6.05 -26.44
CA GLY A 384 28.66 -6.12 -26.98
C GLY A 384 27.68 -5.18 -26.31
N TYR A 385 27.89 -4.77 -25.06
CA TYR A 385 27.00 -3.82 -24.37
C TYR A 385 26.96 -2.45 -25.02
N TYR A 386 27.98 -2.10 -25.80
CA TYR A 386 28.14 -0.80 -26.47
C TYR A 386 27.70 -0.85 -27.94
N HIS A 387 26.90 -1.86 -28.30
CA HIS A 387 26.48 -2.14 -29.67
C HIS A 387 24.99 -2.49 -29.73
N GLN A 388 24.38 -2.24 -30.89
CA GLN A 388 23.01 -2.60 -31.19
C GLN A 388 22.86 -4.12 -31.39
N HIS A 389 21.89 -4.72 -30.71
CA HIS A 389 21.48 -6.12 -30.90
C HIS A 389 20.00 -6.23 -31.17
N ASN A 390 19.59 -7.25 -31.91
CA ASN A 390 18.17 -7.52 -32.15
C ASN A 390 17.61 -8.31 -30.98
N PHE A 391 16.66 -7.72 -30.25
CA PHE A 391 15.91 -8.36 -29.19
C PHE A 391 14.51 -8.73 -29.68
N SER A 392 14.03 -9.91 -29.28
CA SER A 392 12.61 -10.23 -29.30
C SER A 392 11.99 -9.71 -28.02
N LEU A 393 11.13 -8.69 -28.16
CA LEU A 393 10.28 -8.18 -27.08
C LEU A 393 8.99 -9.00 -27.09
N LEU A 394 8.65 -9.61 -25.96
CA LEU A 394 7.50 -10.49 -25.80
C LEU A 394 6.65 -10.00 -24.62
N ASN A 395 5.36 -9.79 -24.84
CA ASN A 395 4.39 -9.73 -23.75
C ASN A 395 4.09 -11.17 -23.30
N ASN A 396 4.53 -11.55 -22.10
CA ASN A 396 4.31 -12.90 -21.55
C ASN A 396 3.04 -13.00 -20.70
N GLY A 397 2.13 -12.03 -20.77
CA GLY A 397 0.91 -11.94 -19.96
C GLY A 397 1.12 -11.30 -18.58
N HIS A 398 2.37 -11.02 -18.20
CA HIS A 398 2.74 -10.42 -16.92
C HIS A 398 3.63 -9.19 -17.07
N THR A 399 4.55 -9.18 -18.03
CA THR A 399 5.49 -8.08 -18.30
C THR A 399 5.94 -8.11 -19.77
N ILE A 400 6.71 -7.10 -20.19
CA ILE A 400 7.47 -7.12 -21.44
C ILE A 400 8.87 -7.68 -21.17
N VAL A 401 9.16 -8.84 -21.72
CA VAL A 401 10.46 -9.51 -21.62
C VAL A 401 11.24 -9.32 -22.92
N GLY A 402 12.47 -8.83 -22.84
CA GLY A 402 13.44 -8.76 -23.93
C GLY A 402 14.44 -9.91 -23.89
N THR A 403 14.50 -10.71 -24.94
CA THR A 403 15.50 -11.79 -25.14
C THR A 403 16.21 -11.60 -26.47
N PHE A 404 17.38 -12.20 -26.67
CA PHE A 404 18.02 -12.16 -28.00
C PHE A 404 17.11 -12.77 -29.07
N ALA A 405 16.95 -12.08 -30.20
CA ALA A 405 16.17 -12.61 -31.33
C ALA A 405 16.87 -13.80 -32.02
N SER A 406 18.17 -14.02 -31.78
CA SER A 406 18.92 -15.15 -32.30
C SER A 406 19.96 -15.66 -31.31
N GLU A 407 20.02 -16.99 -31.15
CA GLU A 407 21.01 -17.67 -30.29
C GLU A 407 22.47 -17.40 -30.71
N LYS A 408 22.71 -16.96 -31.94
CA LYS A 408 24.08 -16.62 -32.43
C LYS A 408 24.71 -15.42 -31.71
N GLN A 409 23.93 -14.64 -30.95
CA GLN A 409 24.39 -13.43 -30.25
C GLN A 409 24.67 -13.66 -28.76
N LEU A 410 24.42 -14.87 -28.22
CA LEU A 410 24.47 -15.14 -26.77
C LEU A 410 25.80 -14.83 -26.08
N SER A 411 26.93 -14.80 -26.81
CA SER A 411 28.25 -14.55 -26.21
C SER A 411 28.68 -13.08 -26.17
N SER A 412 27.92 -12.15 -26.74
CA SER A 412 28.31 -10.73 -26.84
C SER A 412 28.04 -9.93 -25.56
N LEU A 413 27.06 -10.35 -24.76
CA LEU A 413 26.64 -9.67 -23.53
C LEU A 413 26.99 -10.52 -22.30
N ARG A 414 28.23 -10.39 -21.83
CA ARG A 414 28.68 -11.01 -20.57
C ARG A 414 29.11 -9.97 -19.54
N LEU A 415 28.92 -10.34 -18.29
CA LEU A 415 29.23 -9.56 -17.11
C LEU A 415 30.30 -10.27 -16.26
N ARG A 416 31.28 -9.50 -15.80
CA ARG A 416 32.29 -9.87 -14.81
C ARG A 416 32.44 -8.74 -13.78
N GLY A 417 33.23 -8.96 -12.73
CA GLY A 417 33.49 -7.93 -11.72
C GLY A 417 32.32 -7.74 -10.74
N GLY A 418 32.27 -6.62 -10.01
CA GLY A 418 31.22 -6.40 -9.02
C GLY A 418 31.23 -7.38 -7.83
N ASP A 419 32.33 -8.12 -7.63
CA ASP A 419 32.46 -9.30 -6.74
C ASP A 419 31.60 -10.52 -7.17
N LEU A 420 31.14 -10.55 -8.42
CA LEU A 420 30.57 -11.75 -9.03
C LEU A 420 31.68 -12.74 -9.37
N LYS A 421 31.58 -13.98 -8.87
CA LYS A 421 32.59 -15.01 -9.11
C LYS A 421 32.42 -15.64 -10.49
N GLY A 422 33.36 -15.35 -11.39
CA GLY A 422 33.39 -15.91 -12.73
C GLY A 422 32.73 -15.02 -13.77
N THR A 423 32.11 -15.64 -14.78
CA THR A 423 31.49 -14.97 -15.92
C THR A 423 30.01 -15.27 -15.92
N PHE A 424 29.22 -14.24 -16.13
CA PHE A 424 27.77 -14.28 -16.13
C PHE A 424 27.27 -13.88 -17.51
N ASP A 425 26.56 -14.78 -18.18
CA ASP A 425 25.99 -14.57 -19.51
C ASP A 425 24.58 -13.95 -19.36
N PHE A 426 24.27 -12.96 -20.20
CA PHE A 426 22.96 -12.32 -20.25
C PHE A 426 21.87 -13.32 -20.65
N VAL A 427 20.73 -13.25 -19.96
CA VAL A 427 19.57 -14.12 -20.21
C VAL A 427 18.42 -13.32 -20.81
N ASN A 428 17.93 -12.32 -20.08
CA ASN A 428 16.84 -11.45 -20.51
C ASN A 428 16.87 -10.14 -19.73
N PHE A 429 16.09 -9.17 -20.19
CA PHE A 429 15.65 -8.06 -19.36
C PHE A 429 14.12 -8.01 -19.34
N HIS A 430 13.54 -7.40 -18.31
CA HIS A 430 12.11 -7.15 -18.22
C HIS A 430 11.85 -5.93 -17.34
N LEU A 431 10.67 -5.33 -17.50
CA LEU A 431 10.29 -4.12 -16.79
C LEU A 431 9.19 -4.42 -15.77
N HIS A 432 9.17 -3.67 -14.69
CA HIS A 432 8.05 -3.54 -13.78
C HIS A 432 7.60 -2.10 -13.80
N TRP A 433 6.29 -1.86 -13.85
CA TRP A 433 5.74 -0.50 -13.89
C TRP A 433 4.39 -0.39 -13.21
N GLY A 434 4.08 0.79 -12.70
CA GLY A 434 2.82 1.06 -12.01
C GLY A 434 1.85 1.84 -12.88
N GLU A 435 0.73 2.25 -12.29
CA GLU A 435 -0.28 3.04 -13.01
C GLU A 435 0.17 4.51 -13.19
N ASN A 436 1.06 4.99 -12.32
CA ASN A 436 1.40 6.40 -12.20
C ASN A 436 2.88 6.62 -11.88
N HIS A 437 3.30 7.89 -11.83
CA HIS A 437 4.69 8.28 -11.56
C HIS A 437 5.14 8.09 -10.10
N LYS A 438 4.31 7.52 -9.23
CA LYS A 438 4.60 7.34 -7.79
C LYS A 438 4.75 5.89 -7.38
N SER A 439 4.47 4.92 -8.26
CA SER A 439 4.47 3.49 -7.95
C SER A 439 4.82 2.68 -9.19
N GLY A 440 5.37 1.47 -9.02
CA GLY A 440 5.72 0.58 -10.13
C GLY A 440 7.02 -0.20 -10.00
N SER A 441 7.97 0.28 -9.21
CA SER A 441 9.15 -0.51 -8.87
C SER A 441 8.80 -1.61 -7.88
N GLU A 442 9.50 -2.73 -8.00
CA GLU A 442 9.39 -3.85 -7.06
C GLU A 442 10.15 -3.54 -5.76
N HIS A 443 11.34 -2.97 -5.88
CA HIS A 443 12.10 -2.47 -4.73
C HIS A 443 11.64 -1.09 -4.30
N GLU A 444 11.95 -0.76 -3.04
CA GLU A 444 11.72 0.57 -2.49
C GLU A 444 12.99 1.11 -1.84
N ILE A 445 13.08 2.43 -1.73
CA ILE A 445 14.10 3.10 -0.92
C ILE A 445 13.42 3.85 0.20
N ASN A 446 13.69 3.48 1.45
CA ASN A 446 13.08 4.08 2.64
C ASN A 446 11.54 4.14 2.59
N GLY A 447 10.91 3.07 2.08
CA GLY A 447 9.45 2.97 1.94
C GLY A 447 8.87 3.74 0.77
N ARG A 448 9.71 4.18 -0.19
CA ARG A 448 9.29 4.94 -1.37
C ARG A 448 9.55 4.13 -2.64
N PRO A 449 8.50 3.79 -3.41
CA PRO A 449 8.65 3.20 -4.73
C PRO A 449 8.95 4.26 -5.80
N PHE A 450 9.33 3.79 -6.98
CA PHE A 450 9.56 4.55 -8.21
C PHE A 450 8.49 4.20 -9.25
N PRO A 451 8.29 5.04 -10.29
CA PRO A 451 7.36 4.74 -11.40
C PRO A 451 7.55 3.38 -12.10
N GLY A 452 8.75 2.82 -12.02
CA GLY A 452 9.08 1.53 -12.59
C GLY A 452 10.48 1.07 -12.21
N GLU A 453 10.81 -0.15 -12.60
CA GLU A 453 12.12 -0.78 -12.39
C GLU A 453 12.42 -1.74 -13.53
N ILE A 454 13.62 -1.69 -14.10
CA ILE A 454 14.08 -2.65 -15.10
C ILE A 454 15.04 -3.64 -14.48
N HIS A 455 14.86 -4.93 -14.79
CA HIS A 455 15.70 -6.03 -14.33
C HIS A 455 16.47 -6.61 -15.51
N PHE A 456 17.79 -6.76 -15.36
CA PHE A 456 18.65 -7.51 -16.27
C PHE A 456 19.12 -8.79 -15.59
N VAL A 457 18.76 -9.94 -16.15
CA VAL A 457 18.99 -11.26 -15.58
C VAL A 457 20.22 -11.92 -16.22
N TYR A 458 21.07 -12.48 -15.38
CA TYR A 458 22.31 -13.13 -15.77
C TYR A 458 22.49 -14.50 -15.13
N THR A 459 23.12 -15.43 -15.85
CA THR A 459 23.47 -16.76 -15.33
C THR A 459 24.93 -17.08 -15.53
N ASN A 460 25.59 -17.61 -14.50
CA ASN A 460 26.88 -18.25 -14.63
C ASN A 460 26.68 -19.74 -14.92
N HIS A 461 26.89 -20.17 -16.17
CA HIS A 461 26.66 -21.55 -16.61
C HIS A 461 27.59 -22.60 -15.98
N LEU A 462 28.69 -22.20 -15.35
CA LEU A 462 29.60 -23.13 -14.65
C LEU A 462 29.10 -23.47 -13.24
N THR A 463 28.37 -22.55 -12.62
CA THR A 463 27.93 -22.66 -11.22
C THR A 463 26.41 -22.69 -11.05
N ASN A 464 25.66 -22.44 -12.13
CA ASN A 464 24.22 -22.17 -12.12
C ASN A 464 23.80 -21.03 -11.19
N GLN A 465 24.73 -20.11 -10.87
CA GLN A 465 24.44 -18.94 -10.07
C GLN A 465 23.75 -17.87 -10.92
N THR A 466 22.64 -17.34 -10.44
CA THR A 466 21.93 -16.22 -11.07
C THR A 466 22.29 -14.90 -10.38
N ALA A 467 22.47 -13.85 -11.17
CA ALA A 467 22.60 -12.48 -10.70
C ALA A 467 21.58 -11.60 -11.43
N VAL A 468 21.01 -10.63 -10.72
CA VAL A 468 20.06 -9.67 -11.29
C VAL A 468 20.52 -8.25 -11.00
N LEU A 469 20.55 -7.44 -12.04
CA LEU A 469 20.80 -6.00 -11.96
C LEU A 469 19.44 -5.28 -12.06
N GLY A 470 19.02 -4.63 -10.98
CA GLY A 470 17.80 -3.83 -10.93
C GLY A 470 18.12 -2.34 -11.00
N ILE A 471 17.40 -1.60 -11.83
CA ILE A 471 17.58 -0.15 -12.00
C ILE A 471 16.22 0.53 -11.92
N PHE A 472 16.08 1.46 -10.99
CA PHE A 472 14.87 2.26 -10.85
C PHE A 472 14.66 3.16 -12.07
N MET A 473 13.39 3.42 -12.40
CA MET A 473 13.02 4.35 -13.45
C MET A 473 12.32 5.55 -12.82
N LYS A 474 12.76 6.75 -13.17
CA LYS A 474 12.19 8.00 -12.66
C LYS A 474 11.73 8.88 -13.82
N SER A 475 10.53 9.43 -13.73
CA SER A 475 10.07 10.38 -14.73
C SER A 475 10.58 11.78 -14.45
N THR A 476 10.80 12.55 -15.51
CA THR A 476 10.83 14.01 -15.43
C THR A 476 9.39 14.47 -15.12
N ALA A 477 9.01 14.49 -13.85
CA ALA A 477 7.62 14.73 -13.49
C ALA A 477 7.09 16.09 -14.01
N TYR A 478 5.84 16.06 -14.46
CA TYR A 478 4.95 17.19 -14.70
C TYR A 478 4.39 17.65 -13.34
N ASP A 479 5.25 18.19 -12.48
CA ASP A 479 4.80 18.86 -11.25
C ASP A 479 4.60 20.34 -11.55
N ASN A 480 3.34 20.78 -11.54
CA ASN A 480 2.95 22.19 -11.59
C ASN A 480 3.48 23.03 -10.40
N GLU A 481 4.31 22.46 -9.51
CA GLU A 481 4.86 23.17 -8.35
C GLU A 481 6.38 23.40 -8.38
N THR A 482 7.12 22.87 -9.36
CA THR A 482 8.48 23.36 -9.64
C THR A 482 8.83 23.21 -11.12
N GLU A 483 8.39 24.16 -11.93
CA GLU A 483 9.08 24.49 -13.19
C GLU A 483 10.56 24.74 -12.84
N ASN A 484 11.44 23.78 -13.14
CA ASN A 484 12.89 23.89 -13.38
C ASN A 484 13.68 22.60 -13.07
N MET A 485 13.08 21.39 -13.09
CA MET A 485 13.91 20.21 -13.42
C MET A 485 14.15 20.20 -14.92
N ASN A 486 15.25 20.84 -15.31
CA ASN A 486 15.70 20.95 -16.68
C ASN A 486 15.58 19.61 -17.43
N MET A 487 14.88 19.65 -18.55
CA MET A 487 14.92 18.68 -19.66
C MET A 487 16.34 18.49 -20.24
N GLN A 488 17.38 19.05 -19.59
CA GLN A 488 18.82 18.94 -19.89
C GLN A 488 19.51 17.80 -19.14
N SER A 489 18.77 16.93 -18.42
CA SER A 489 19.35 15.85 -17.58
C SER A 489 19.25 14.45 -18.17
N ILE A 490 18.62 14.26 -19.33
CA ILE A 490 18.62 12.98 -20.04
C ILE A 490 19.49 13.14 -21.28
N ASP A 491 20.49 12.28 -21.44
CA ASP A 491 21.28 12.25 -22.67
C ASP A 491 20.38 11.85 -23.86
N ALA A 492 20.69 12.41 -25.03
CA ALA A 492 19.80 12.35 -26.19
C ALA A 492 19.66 10.90 -26.71
N GLU A 493 20.75 10.14 -26.63
CA GLU A 493 20.85 8.75 -27.04
C GLU A 493 20.01 7.84 -26.13
N THR A 494 20.11 7.97 -24.80
CA THR A 494 19.28 7.25 -23.82
C THR A 494 17.81 7.56 -24.02
N ARG A 495 17.45 8.84 -24.15
CA ARG A 495 16.05 9.22 -24.42
C ARG A 495 15.55 8.56 -25.70
N GLN A 496 16.34 8.62 -26.78
CA GLN A 496 15.96 8.04 -28.06
C GLN A 496 15.78 6.52 -27.96
N GLU A 497 16.65 5.83 -27.22
CA GLU A 497 16.57 4.38 -27.07
C GLU A 497 15.33 3.94 -26.26
N TRP A 498 15.03 4.64 -25.16
CA TRP A 498 13.80 4.41 -24.39
C TRP A 498 12.54 4.74 -25.17
N LEU A 499 12.54 5.83 -25.94
CA LEU A 499 11.41 6.18 -26.80
C LEU A 499 11.13 5.08 -27.84
N ARG A 500 12.19 4.54 -28.46
CA ARG A 500 12.07 3.40 -29.40
C ARG A 500 11.49 2.18 -28.70
N PHE A 501 11.96 1.88 -27.49
CA PHE A 501 11.42 0.78 -26.68
C PHE A 501 9.92 0.98 -26.42
N PHE A 502 9.50 2.11 -25.85
CA PHE A 502 8.10 2.36 -25.50
C PHE A 502 7.18 2.36 -26.73
N ASP A 503 7.60 2.96 -27.84
CA ASP A 503 6.80 3.03 -29.07
C ASP A 503 6.51 1.66 -29.69
N HIS A 504 7.45 0.71 -29.58
CA HIS A 504 7.25 -0.66 -30.04
C HIS A 504 6.50 -1.49 -29.01
N ALA A 505 6.91 -1.38 -27.75
CA ALA A 505 6.37 -2.19 -26.67
C ALA A 505 4.89 -1.90 -26.44
N GLN A 506 4.42 -0.65 -26.55
CA GLN A 506 3.01 -0.26 -26.33
C GLN A 506 2.01 -0.96 -27.28
N ASN A 507 2.48 -1.52 -28.40
CA ASN A 507 1.65 -2.25 -29.35
C ASN A 507 1.49 -3.75 -29.00
N LEU A 508 2.23 -4.25 -28.01
CA LEU A 508 2.21 -5.64 -27.56
C LEU A 508 1.06 -5.87 -26.55
N THR A 509 -0.18 -5.56 -26.92
CA THR A 509 -1.32 -5.51 -25.97
C THR A 509 -1.91 -6.87 -25.58
N THR A 510 -1.46 -7.96 -26.22
CA THR A 510 -1.98 -9.32 -25.97
C THR A 510 -0.87 -10.26 -25.52
N GLU A 511 -1.18 -11.18 -24.61
CA GLU A 511 -0.26 -12.24 -24.20
C GLU A 511 0.21 -13.05 -25.42
N GLY A 512 1.52 -13.28 -25.51
CA GLY A 512 2.16 -13.96 -26.63
C GLY A 512 2.49 -13.04 -27.82
N SER A 513 2.01 -11.79 -27.83
CA SER A 513 2.42 -10.83 -28.85
C SER A 513 3.90 -10.48 -28.70
N SER A 514 4.61 -10.41 -29.83
CA SER A 514 6.02 -10.12 -29.85
C SER A 514 6.43 -9.27 -31.06
N THR A 515 7.55 -8.57 -30.91
CA THR A 515 8.20 -7.81 -31.97
C THR A 515 9.72 -7.94 -31.87
N ILE A 516 10.42 -7.71 -32.98
CA ILE A 516 11.88 -7.63 -32.98
C ILE A 516 12.28 -6.16 -33.01
N LEU A 517 13.09 -5.76 -32.04
CA LEU A 517 13.63 -4.40 -31.95
C LEU A 517 15.14 -4.44 -31.74
N SER A 518 15.85 -3.64 -32.54
CA SER A 518 17.28 -3.41 -32.32
C SER A 518 17.47 -2.43 -31.17
N LEU A 519 18.14 -2.85 -30.10
CA LEU A 519 18.43 -2.03 -28.93
C LEU A 519 19.92 -2.08 -28.55
N ASN A 520 20.43 -1.01 -27.96
CA ASN A 520 21.71 -0.92 -27.27
C ASN A 520 21.46 -0.88 -25.75
N LEU A 521 21.94 -1.90 -25.02
CA LEU A 521 21.65 -2.03 -23.59
C LEU A 521 22.41 -1.03 -22.72
N GLU A 522 23.51 -0.43 -23.17
CA GLU A 522 24.21 0.64 -22.46
C GLU A 522 23.22 1.76 -22.06
N TYR A 523 22.43 2.21 -23.03
CA TYR A 523 21.42 3.26 -22.85
C TYR A 523 20.22 2.81 -21.99
N LEU A 524 19.95 1.52 -21.92
CA LEU A 524 18.91 0.97 -21.02
C LEU A 524 19.42 0.71 -19.60
N MET A 525 20.72 0.80 -19.35
CA MET A 525 21.32 0.58 -18.02
C MET A 525 21.69 1.88 -17.30
N GLY A 526 21.80 3.00 -18.03
CA GLY A 526 22.20 4.29 -17.47
C GLY A 526 23.71 4.40 -17.21
N GLU A 527 24.16 5.59 -16.80
CA GLU A 527 25.59 5.92 -16.78
C GLU A 527 26.32 5.47 -15.50
N ASN A 528 25.70 5.62 -14.32
CA ASN A 528 26.36 5.32 -13.04
C ASN A 528 26.09 3.89 -12.55
N LEU A 529 26.92 2.95 -13.02
CA LEU A 529 26.92 1.56 -12.58
C LEU A 529 27.96 1.27 -11.47
N HIS A 530 28.43 2.31 -10.76
CA HIS A 530 29.36 2.16 -9.63
C HIS A 530 28.63 2.14 -8.29
N ASP A 531 27.62 2.99 -8.13
CA ASP A 531 26.92 3.18 -6.86
C ASP A 531 25.69 2.26 -6.79
N PHE A 532 25.74 1.25 -5.94
CA PHE A 532 24.66 0.27 -5.81
C PHE A 532 24.54 -0.32 -4.41
N TRP A 533 23.39 -0.93 -4.15
CA TRP A 533 23.17 -1.86 -3.05
C TRP A 533 23.27 -3.31 -3.54
N ARG A 534 23.81 -4.18 -2.68
CA ARG A 534 24.03 -5.61 -2.95
C ARG A 534 23.44 -6.44 -1.82
N TYR A 535 22.63 -7.44 -2.17
CA TYR A 535 22.10 -8.41 -1.22
C TYR A 535 21.83 -9.78 -1.87
N LYS A 536 21.61 -10.80 -1.05
CA LYS A 536 21.14 -12.13 -1.51
C LYS A 536 19.63 -12.21 -1.39
N GLY A 537 18.96 -12.60 -2.46
CA GLY A 537 17.51 -12.59 -2.53
C GLY A 537 16.95 -13.79 -3.29
N SER A 538 15.74 -13.62 -3.81
CA SER A 538 15.04 -14.59 -4.64
C SER A 538 14.71 -14.02 -6.00
N LEU A 539 14.16 -14.84 -6.90
CA LEU A 539 13.36 -14.30 -8.00
C LEU A 539 12.14 -13.58 -7.41
N THR A 540 11.70 -12.50 -8.04
CA THR A 540 10.53 -11.71 -7.63
C THR A 540 9.21 -12.25 -8.18
N THR A 541 9.25 -13.34 -8.94
CA THR A 541 8.11 -14.08 -9.47
C THR A 541 8.28 -15.59 -9.22
N PRO A 542 7.19 -16.39 -9.24
CA PRO A 542 7.26 -17.83 -9.01
C PRO A 542 8.25 -18.52 -9.94
N PRO A 543 9.03 -19.48 -9.42
CA PRO A 543 8.90 -20.10 -8.10
C PRO A 543 9.63 -19.36 -6.96
N CYS A 544 10.01 -18.09 -7.11
CA CYS A 544 10.73 -17.29 -6.11
C CYS A 544 11.96 -18.00 -5.52
N THR A 545 12.73 -18.65 -6.40
CA THR A 545 13.92 -19.40 -6.00
C THR A 545 14.92 -18.46 -5.34
N GLU A 546 15.33 -18.80 -4.11
CA GLU A 546 16.36 -18.06 -3.36
C GLU A 546 17.77 -18.30 -3.89
N GLY A 547 18.70 -17.44 -3.47
CA GLY A 547 20.10 -17.51 -3.85
C GLY A 547 20.47 -16.56 -4.99
N ILE A 548 19.56 -15.70 -5.41
CA ILE A 548 19.82 -14.67 -6.44
C ILE A 548 20.74 -13.60 -5.86
N ILE A 549 21.76 -13.20 -6.62
CA ILE A 549 22.61 -12.08 -6.24
C ILE A 549 22.04 -10.80 -6.85
N TRP A 550 21.38 -10.00 -6.02
CA TRP A 550 20.78 -8.72 -6.44
C TRP A 550 21.77 -7.57 -6.34
N THR A 551 21.83 -6.76 -7.39
CA THR A 551 22.44 -5.42 -7.40
C THR A 551 21.37 -4.41 -7.78
N ILE A 552 21.05 -3.50 -6.87
CA ILE A 552 20.11 -2.39 -7.12
C ILE A 552 20.92 -1.11 -7.25
N PHE A 553 20.90 -0.50 -8.42
CA PHE A 553 21.66 0.73 -8.68
C PHE A 553 21.00 1.94 -8.02
N LYS A 554 21.83 2.84 -7.47
CA LYS A 554 21.38 4.03 -6.73
C LYS A 554 20.75 5.06 -7.65
N GLU A 555 21.36 5.28 -8.81
CA GLU A 555 20.90 6.29 -9.75
C GLU A 555 19.78 5.70 -10.61
N PRO A 556 18.58 6.32 -10.64
CA PRO A 556 17.52 5.89 -11.52
C PRO A 556 17.80 6.31 -12.96
N ILE A 557 17.25 5.56 -13.91
CA ILE A 557 17.17 5.98 -15.30
C ILE A 557 16.03 6.98 -15.45
N MET A 558 16.33 8.11 -16.09
CA MET A 558 15.36 9.16 -16.34
C MET A 558 14.61 8.91 -17.65
N PHE A 559 13.29 9.14 -17.66
CA PHE A 559 12.46 9.11 -18.86
C PHE A 559 11.44 10.25 -18.87
N VAL A 560 10.84 10.53 -20.04
CA VAL A 560 9.80 11.56 -20.17
C VAL A 560 8.42 10.96 -19.89
N GLU A 561 7.69 11.53 -18.92
CA GLU A 561 6.41 10.98 -18.46
C GLU A 561 5.39 10.83 -19.61
N SER A 562 5.32 11.77 -20.55
CA SER A 562 4.39 11.69 -21.69
C SER A 562 4.72 10.55 -22.67
N GLU A 563 5.99 10.15 -22.77
CA GLU A 563 6.44 9.06 -23.63
C GLU A 563 6.10 7.70 -23.00
N PHE A 564 6.20 7.61 -21.67
CA PHE A 564 5.90 6.38 -20.93
C PHE A 564 4.40 6.19 -20.67
N LYS A 565 3.63 7.29 -20.56
CA LYS A 565 2.18 7.26 -20.30
C LYS A 565 1.42 6.36 -21.27
N ASN A 566 1.67 6.51 -22.58
CA ASN A 566 0.97 5.70 -23.59
C ASN A 566 1.29 4.22 -23.46
N PHE A 567 2.55 3.88 -23.15
CA PHE A 567 2.95 2.51 -22.88
C PHE A 567 2.19 1.94 -21.67
N ARG A 568 2.14 2.67 -20.55
CA ARG A 568 1.41 2.23 -19.34
C ARG A 568 -0.09 2.07 -19.58
N GLU A 569 -0.71 2.99 -20.31
CA GLU A 569 -2.16 2.97 -20.56
C GLU A 569 -2.57 1.85 -21.53
N ASN A 570 -1.72 1.51 -22.50
CA ASN A 570 -2.00 0.46 -23.47
C ASN A 570 -1.68 -0.95 -22.94
N ILE A 571 -0.74 -1.05 -22.00
CA ILE A 571 -0.29 -2.31 -21.42
C ILE A 571 -0.20 -2.13 -19.91
N TYR A 572 -1.30 -2.44 -19.22
CA TYR A 572 -1.37 -2.37 -17.77
C TYR A 572 -1.41 -3.75 -17.14
N PHE A 573 -0.41 -4.02 -16.30
CA PHE A 573 -0.34 -5.13 -15.37
C PHE A 573 0.03 -4.54 -14.01
N GLU A 574 -0.58 -4.99 -12.91
CA GLU A 574 0.10 -4.90 -11.61
C GLU A 574 1.15 -6.00 -11.60
N ASP A 575 2.34 -5.71 -12.14
CA ASP A 575 3.40 -6.69 -12.37
C ASP A 575 4.52 -6.67 -11.33
N TYR A 576 4.39 -5.84 -10.30
CA TYR A 576 5.39 -5.71 -9.24
C TYR A 576 4.93 -6.38 -7.94
N ARG A 577 5.79 -7.21 -7.35
CA ARG A 577 5.60 -7.81 -6.02
C ARG A 577 5.88 -6.79 -4.93
N ARG A 578 5.11 -6.82 -3.84
CA ARG A 578 5.38 -6.00 -2.64
C ARG A 578 6.74 -6.34 -2.00
N PRO A 579 7.45 -5.39 -1.38
CA PRO A 579 8.66 -5.68 -0.60
C PRO A 579 8.47 -6.81 0.41
N GLN A 580 9.46 -7.68 0.49
CA GLN A 580 9.48 -8.84 1.38
C GLN A 580 10.38 -8.54 2.60
N PRO A 581 10.12 -9.16 3.76
CA PRO A 581 10.94 -8.93 4.95
C PRO A 581 12.43 -9.22 4.73
N LEU A 582 13.30 -8.38 5.30
CA LEU A 582 14.75 -8.54 5.18
C LEU A 582 15.29 -9.72 6.01
N TYR A 583 14.61 -10.05 7.11
CA TYR A 583 15.04 -11.02 8.13
C TYR A 583 16.49 -10.75 8.61
N THR A 584 17.38 -11.73 8.50
CA THR A 584 18.77 -11.66 8.98
C THR A 584 19.75 -11.22 7.90
N ARG A 585 19.27 -10.87 6.69
CA ARG A 585 20.11 -10.50 5.56
C ARG A 585 20.73 -9.11 5.75
N VAL A 586 21.98 -8.97 5.29
CA VAL A 586 22.69 -7.69 5.25
C VAL A 586 22.62 -7.11 3.86
N ILE A 587 22.27 -5.84 3.77
CA ILE A 587 22.37 -5.04 2.54
C ILE A 587 23.70 -4.31 2.55
N TYR A 588 24.54 -4.54 1.56
CA TYR A 588 25.80 -3.81 1.38
C TYR A 588 25.60 -2.64 0.42
N ARG A 589 26.29 -1.51 0.65
CA ARG A 589 26.34 -0.38 -0.30
C ARG A 589 27.76 -0.13 -0.79
N ASN A 590 27.91 0.17 -2.08
CA ASN A 590 29.19 0.44 -2.76
C ASN A 590 29.53 1.94 -2.90
N PHE A 591 29.00 2.79 -2.03
CA PHE A 591 29.26 4.22 -2.05
C PHE A 591 29.26 4.77 -0.63
N HIS A 592 29.94 5.87 -0.38
CA HIS A 592 29.92 6.54 0.92
C HIS A 592 28.61 7.33 1.08
N ASN A 593 28.02 7.35 2.28
CA ASN A 593 26.90 8.26 2.53
C ASN A 593 27.42 9.70 2.41
N GLU A 594 26.82 10.48 1.54
CA GLU A 594 26.95 11.93 1.59
C GLU A 594 26.24 12.40 2.87
N THR A 595 27.04 12.92 3.82
CA THR A 595 26.65 13.45 5.13
C THR A 595 25.80 12.56 6.05
N LEU A 596 26.46 11.77 6.90
CA LEU A 596 25.97 11.51 8.26
C LEU A 596 26.78 12.38 9.23
N SER A 597 26.23 13.53 9.60
CA SER A 597 26.52 14.05 10.93
C SER A 597 25.81 13.11 11.92
N THR A 598 26.60 12.45 12.76
CA THR A 598 26.25 11.89 14.08
C THR A 598 24.75 11.64 14.34
N ILE A 599 24.24 10.45 14.01
CA ILE A 599 23.01 9.90 14.62
C ILE A 599 23.36 8.51 15.17
N PRO A 600 23.00 8.17 16.43
CA PRO A 600 23.41 6.91 17.07
C PRO A 600 22.77 5.69 16.40
N ASP A 601 23.46 4.55 16.48
CA ASP A 601 22.99 3.22 16.10
C ASP A 601 21.54 2.98 16.57
N TYR A 602 20.58 3.17 15.66
CA TYR A 602 19.25 2.59 15.84
C TYR A 602 19.34 1.11 15.49
N ASN A 603 18.83 0.26 16.40
CA ASN A 603 18.75 -1.19 16.30
C ASN A 603 17.89 -1.65 15.09
N CYS A 604 18.33 -1.39 13.85
CA CYS A 604 17.70 -1.95 12.65
C CYS A 604 18.08 -3.42 12.40
N CYS A 605 19.11 -3.94 13.09
CA CYS A 605 19.60 -5.30 12.89
C CYS A 605 19.12 -6.19 14.05
N PRO A 606 18.66 -7.43 13.80
CA PRO A 606 18.51 -8.41 14.86
C PRO A 606 19.88 -8.54 15.55
N ALA A 607 19.89 -8.33 16.87
CA ALA A 607 21.10 -8.41 17.67
C ALA A 607 21.85 -9.71 17.34
N LYS A 608 23.13 -9.59 16.97
CA LYS A 608 24.02 -10.74 16.95
C LYS A 608 23.97 -11.36 18.34
N SER A 609 23.35 -12.53 18.47
CA SER A 609 23.50 -13.37 19.65
C SER A 609 24.98 -13.76 19.73
N VAL A 610 25.74 -13.04 20.55
CA VAL A 610 27.07 -13.49 20.97
C VAL A 610 26.82 -14.53 22.07
N GLY A 611 27.27 -15.76 21.81
CA GLY A 611 27.15 -16.89 22.73
C GLY A 611 28.06 -16.78 23.95
#